data_AF-H1VXU0-F1
#
_entry.id   AF-H1VXU0-F1
#
_cell.length_a   1.000
_cell.length_b   1.000
_cell.length_c   1.000
_cell.angle_alpha   90.00
_cell.angle_beta   90.00
_cell.angle_gamma   90.00
#
_symmetry.space_group_name_H-M   'P 1'
#
loop_
_entity.id
_entity.type
_entity.pdbx_description
1 polymer ?
#
loop_
_entity_poly.entity_id
_entity_poly.type
_entity_poly.pdbx_seq_one_letter_code
_entity_poly.pdbx_strand_id
1 'polypeptide(L)'
;MLEAKDDTSRFVGLALLKSLLDNSEELRNDSETVLGLWESISPKFLDRLVRTGISAQATQKDAKNMMDLAVSVIHTFTLLLPDQSRRDKRLVGRLPLLVSSLLQSSEETSKLITQTIHTLVTFPEGAKAFSEVDDVSPLVEITPNNPLSLEIFAFAWINCMDLAEDRTGLKTKIDGTIQALVSAFHGTDGVTFLEFLGKFLRNSDPKALPASPKWIKSVVDFIKKLLASRPTPEARNAYTIAAASLLEVYPTEASKLLFTSDSHSATTS
;
A
#
# COMPACT_ATOMS: atom_id res chain seq x y z
N MET A 1 15.34 23.31 19.26
CA MET A 1 13.87 23.43 19.06
C MET A 1 13.20 22.07 18.94
N LEU A 2 13.73 21.15 18.13
CA LEU A 2 13.18 19.78 17.99
C LEU A 2 13.12 19.01 19.33
N GLU A 3 14.08 19.27 20.22
CA GLU A 3 14.17 18.67 21.55
C GLU A 3 13.49 19.50 22.67
N ALA A 4 12.80 20.60 22.32
CA ALA A 4 12.12 21.44 23.30
C ALA A 4 11.09 20.63 24.12
N LYS A 5 10.72 21.12 25.31
CA LYS A 5 9.74 20.42 26.16
C LYS A 5 8.30 20.67 25.72
N ASP A 6 8.00 21.86 25.20
CA ASP A 6 6.67 22.25 24.76
C ASP A 6 6.42 21.89 23.29
N ASP A 7 5.17 21.49 23.00
CA ASP A 7 4.78 21.01 21.66
C ASP A 7 4.74 22.14 20.62
N THR A 8 4.52 23.39 21.04
CA THR A 8 4.54 24.57 20.15
C THR A 8 5.93 24.79 19.56
N SER A 9 6.96 24.82 20.39
CA SER A 9 8.35 24.99 19.94
C SER A 9 8.81 23.81 19.08
N ARG A 10 8.36 22.59 19.39
CA ARG A 10 8.61 21.42 18.54
C ARG A 10 7.94 21.55 17.17
N PHE A 11 6.69 22.00 17.14
CA PHE A 11 5.93 22.18 15.90
C PHE A 11 6.57 23.24 15.01
N VAL A 12 6.93 24.40 15.56
CA VAL A 12 7.65 25.45 14.83
C VAL A 12 9.01 24.93 14.33
N GLY A 13 9.75 24.22 15.19
CA GLY A 13 11.01 23.59 14.81
C GLY A 13 10.86 22.60 13.65
N LEU A 14 9.77 21.85 13.63
CA LEU A 14 9.44 20.89 12.57
C LEU A 14 9.14 21.59 11.23
N ALA A 15 8.39 22.69 11.27
CA ALA A 15 8.09 23.49 10.08
C ALA A 15 9.36 24.13 9.50
N LEU A 16 10.23 24.68 10.35
CA LEU A 16 11.52 25.24 9.94
C LEU A 16 12.44 24.16 9.36
N LEU A 17 12.52 23.00 10.02
CA LEU A 17 13.29 21.86 9.54
C LEU A 17 12.84 21.43 8.14
N LYS A 18 11.53 21.31 7.93
CA LYS A 18 10.98 20.93 6.62
C LYS A 18 11.38 21.94 5.55
N SER A 19 11.25 23.23 5.83
CA SER A 19 11.67 24.29 4.92
C SER A 19 13.17 24.24 4.62
N LEU A 20 14.02 23.99 5.62
CA LEU A 20 15.47 23.85 5.41
C LEU A 20 15.81 22.64 4.53
N LEU A 21 15.20 21.48 4.81
CA LEU A 21 15.40 20.27 4.02
C LEU A 21 14.90 20.42 2.58
N ASP A 22 13.88 21.24 2.32
CA ASP A 22 13.40 21.48 0.95
C ASP A 22 14.30 22.41 0.14
N ASN A 23 15.06 23.28 0.80
CA ASN A 23 15.79 24.37 0.15
C ASN A 23 17.32 24.24 0.19
N SER A 24 17.90 23.38 1.03
CA SER A 24 19.37 23.17 1.08
C SER A 24 19.74 21.80 0.55
N GLU A 25 20.33 21.78 -0.64
CA GLU A 25 20.89 20.58 -1.24
C GLU A 25 22.10 20.07 -0.46
N GLU A 26 22.92 20.97 0.10
CA GLU A 26 24.07 20.58 0.93
C GLU A 26 23.63 19.79 2.16
N LEU A 27 22.59 20.26 2.85
CA LEU A 27 22.04 19.57 4.02
C LEU A 27 21.48 18.19 3.66
N ARG A 28 20.79 18.07 2.53
CA ARG A 28 20.21 16.81 2.07
C ARG A 28 21.26 15.76 1.73
N ASN A 29 22.44 16.19 1.28
CA ASN A 29 23.54 15.33 0.90
C ASN A 29 24.48 14.99 2.08
N ASP A 30 24.31 15.65 3.23
CA ASP A 30 25.01 15.34 4.48
C ASP A 30 24.24 14.28 5.29
N SER A 31 24.57 13.02 5.04
CA SER A 31 23.92 11.89 5.70
C SER A 31 24.06 11.88 7.22
N GLU A 32 25.15 12.37 7.78
CA GLU A 32 25.38 12.37 9.23
C GLU A 32 24.48 13.41 9.89
N THR A 33 24.43 14.61 9.31
CA THR A 33 23.54 15.68 9.78
C THR A 33 22.07 15.29 9.64
N VAL A 34 21.66 14.69 8.51
CA VAL A 34 20.28 14.20 8.31
C VAL A 34 19.91 13.16 9.38
N LEU A 35 20.81 12.22 9.68
CA LEU A 35 20.57 11.22 10.72
C LEU A 35 20.41 11.86 12.10
N GLY A 36 21.31 12.77 12.47
CA GLY A 36 21.22 13.50 13.74
C GLY A 36 19.91 14.29 13.88
N LEU A 37 19.49 14.97 12.80
CA LEU A 37 18.20 15.68 12.77
C LEU A 37 17.01 14.72 12.95
N TRP A 38 17.05 13.55 12.32
CA TRP A 38 16.02 12.53 12.48
C TRP A 38 15.94 12.03 13.93
N GLU A 39 17.10 11.77 14.55
CA GLU A 39 17.20 11.26 15.91
C GLU A 39 16.70 12.27 16.96
N SER A 40 16.99 13.56 16.76
CA SER A 40 16.54 14.65 17.65
C SER A 40 15.02 14.88 17.65
N ILE A 41 14.28 14.40 16.65
CA ILE A 41 12.80 14.53 16.65
C ILE A 41 12.22 13.51 17.64
N SER A 42 11.20 13.89 18.42
CA SER A 42 10.50 12.92 19.27
C SER A 42 9.55 12.01 18.46
N PRO A 43 9.69 10.67 18.52
CA PRO A 43 8.78 9.76 17.81
C PRO A 43 7.32 9.96 18.21
N LYS A 44 7.07 10.04 19.52
CA LYS A 44 5.73 10.22 20.09
C LYS A 44 5.11 11.56 19.69
N PHE A 45 5.92 12.58 19.43
CA PHE A 45 5.43 13.87 18.97
C PHE A 45 4.89 13.78 17.54
N LEU A 46 5.66 13.18 16.60
CA LEU A 46 5.20 12.96 15.23
C LEU A 46 3.91 12.13 15.20
N ASP A 47 3.87 11.04 15.97
CA ASP A 47 2.70 10.16 15.99
C ASP A 47 1.46 10.86 16.52
N ARG A 48 1.62 11.77 17.51
CA ARG A 48 0.52 12.61 18.00
C ARG A 48 0.02 13.57 16.93
N LEU A 49 0.90 14.23 16.17
CA LEU A 49 0.49 15.15 15.10
C LEU A 49 -0.34 14.44 14.04
N VAL A 50 0.06 13.22 13.63
CA VAL A 50 -0.71 12.41 12.68
C VAL A 50 -2.08 12.04 13.27
N ARG A 51 -2.12 11.53 14.52
CA ARG A 51 -3.39 11.15 15.19
C ARG A 51 -4.34 12.33 15.39
N THR A 52 -3.83 13.53 15.64
CA THR A 52 -4.62 14.74 15.76
C THR A 52 -5.39 15.02 14.46
N GLY A 53 -4.77 14.85 13.30
CA GLY A 53 -5.44 15.01 12.00
C GLY A 53 -6.46 13.91 11.68
N ILE A 54 -6.24 12.68 12.16
CA ILE A 54 -7.21 11.57 12.01
C ILE A 54 -8.49 11.86 12.82
N SER A 55 -8.35 12.35 14.05
CA SER A 55 -9.47 12.62 14.96
C SER A 55 -10.19 13.93 14.67
N ALA A 56 -9.63 14.75 13.77
CA ALA A 56 -10.12 16.08 13.47
C ALA A 56 -11.39 16.03 12.61
N GLN A 57 -12.37 16.86 12.97
CA GLN A 57 -13.50 17.12 12.09
C GLN A 57 -13.03 17.84 10.82
N ALA A 58 -13.78 17.70 9.72
CA ALA A 58 -13.44 18.30 8.42
C ALA A 58 -13.23 19.84 8.49
N THR A 59 -13.81 20.51 9.48
CA THR A 59 -13.70 21.96 9.69
C THR A 59 -12.45 22.39 10.45
N GLN A 60 -11.69 21.46 11.05
CA GLN A 60 -10.53 21.75 11.90
C GLN A 60 -9.24 21.82 11.07
N LYS A 61 -9.10 22.89 10.29
CA LYS A 61 -7.98 23.13 9.37
C LYS A 61 -6.61 22.99 10.04
N ASP A 62 -6.45 23.50 11.26
CA ASP A 62 -5.16 23.45 11.97
C ASP A 62 -4.70 22.02 12.27
N ALA A 63 -5.64 21.14 12.63
CA ALA A 63 -5.33 19.74 12.88
C ALA A 63 -4.94 18.98 11.60
N LYS A 64 -5.54 19.33 10.45
CA LYS A 64 -5.13 18.78 9.15
C LYS A 64 -3.73 19.26 8.76
N ASN A 65 -3.45 20.56 8.91
CA ASN A 65 -2.12 21.13 8.67
C ASN A 65 -1.04 20.45 9.54
N MET A 66 -1.36 20.10 10.80
CA MET A 66 -0.45 19.38 11.69
C MET A 66 -0.09 17.98 11.16
N MET A 67 -1.09 17.23 10.70
CA MET A 67 -0.88 15.91 10.09
C MET A 67 -0.12 16.02 8.78
N ASP A 68 -0.48 16.97 7.91
CA ASP A 68 0.18 17.19 6.63
C ASP A 68 1.67 17.48 6.81
N LEU A 69 2.02 18.37 7.75
CA LEU A 69 3.41 18.65 8.07
C LEU A 69 4.14 17.40 8.61
N ALA A 70 3.52 16.66 9.53
CA ALA A 70 4.13 15.48 10.11
C ALA A 70 4.38 14.39 9.07
N VAL A 71 3.41 14.10 8.22
CA VAL A 71 3.53 13.16 7.09
C VAL A 71 4.61 13.63 6.13
N SER A 72 4.61 14.92 5.77
CA SER A 72 5.59 15.47 4.84
C SER A 72 7.02 15.31 5.36
N VAL A 73 7.24 15.53 6.66
CA VAL A 73 8.55 15.31 7.29
C VAL A 73 8.92 13.83 7.32
N ILE A 74 8.00 12.94 7.70
CA ILE A 74 8.24 11.48 7.70
C ILE A 74 8.62 11.02 6.29
N HIS A 75 7.91 11.48 5.27
CA HIS A 75 8.18 11.17 3.88
C HIS A 75 9.57 11.69 3.46
N THR A 76 9.90 12.95 3.74
CA THR A 76 11.22 13.52 3.44
C THR A 76 12.34 12.69 4.07
N PHE A 77 12.23 12.33 5.35
CA PHE A 77 13.25 11.48 5.99
C PHE A 77 13.31 10.07 5.41
N THR A 78 12.18 9.50 4.96
CA THR A 78 12.17 8.21 4.27
C THR A 78 13.00 8.26 2.98
N LEU A 79 13.06 9.42 2.30
CA LEU A 79 13.87 9.61 1.10
C LEU A 79 15.35 9.93 1.39
N LEU A 80 15.64 10.63 2.49
CA LEU A 80 17.00 11.13 2.77
C LEU A 80 17.83 10.20 3.67
N LEU A 81 17.19 9.41 4.53
CA LEU A 81 17.91 8.53 5.44
C LEU A 81 18.64 7.41 4.68
N PRO A 82 19.80 6.94 5.18
CA PRO A 82 20.43 5.72 4.68
C PRO A 82 19.53 4.50 4.84
N ASP A 83 19.75 3.48 4.00
CA ASP A 83 18.94 2.25 4.00
C ASP A 83 18.86 1.58 5.37
N GLN A 84 19.95 1.57 6.14
CA GLN A 84 19.97 0.97 7.48
C GLN A 84 18.97 1.67 8.41
N SER A 85 18.90 3.00 8.35
CA SER A 85 18.02 3.82 9.19
C SER A 85 16.56 3.77 8.73
N ARG A 86 16.30 3.47 7.44
CA ARG A 86 14.94 3.24 6.92
C ARG A 86 14.28 1.99 7.48
N ARG A 87 15.09 0.98 7.80
CA ARG A 87 14.65 -0.31 8.35
C ARG A 87 14.41 -0.27 9.86
N ASP A 88 14.81 0.80 10.52
CA ASP A 88 14.67 0.94 11.96
C ASP A 88 13.19 1.01 12.40
N LYS A 89 12.90 0.47 13.60
CA LYS A 89 11.56 0.44 14.21
C LYS A 89 10.92 1.82 14.30
N ARG A 90 11.72 2.89 14.37
CA ARG A 90 11.26 4.26 14.34
C ARG A 90 10.51 4.56 13.05
N LEU A 91 10.94 4.10 11.88
CA LEU A 91 10.18 4.29 10.63
C LEU A 91 9.16 3.19 10.42
N VAL A 92 9.58 1.93 10.39
CA VAL A 92 8.68 0.83 10.03
C VAL A 92 7.52 0.65 11.01
N GLY A 93 7.74 0.98 12.29
CA GLY A 93 6.68 0.94 13.32
C GLY A 93 5.55 1.96 13.13
N ARG A 94 5.68 2.89 12.18
CA ARG A 94 4.64 3.87 11.84
C ARG A 94 3.65 3.39 10.80
N LEU A 95 3.91 2.26 10.14
CA LEU A 95 3.06 1.72 9.08
C LEU A 95 1.57 1.60 9.47
N PRO A 96 1.19 1.08 10.66
CA PRO A 96 -0.22 1.03 11.05
C PRO A 96 -0.86 2.42 11.13
N LEU A 97 -0.13 3.40 11.69
CA LEU A 97 -0.61 4.77 11.83
C LEU A 97 -0.78 5.45 10.47
N LEU A 98 0.20 5.26 9.58
CA LEU A 98 0.17 5.78 8.22
C LEU A 98 -1.03 5.22 7.44
N VAL A 99 -1.25 3.90 7.47
CA VAL A 99 -2.42 3.27 6.82
C VAL A 99 -3.73 3.85 7.36
N SER A 100 -3.88 3.95 8.69
CA SER A 100 -5.10 4.48 9.32
C SER A 100 -5.39 5.96 8.98
N SER A 101 -4.37 6.71 8.54
CA SER A 101 -4.52 8.14 8.21
C SER A 101 -4.96 8.43 6.78
N LEU A 102 -4.94 7.43 5.89
CA LEU A 102 -5.17 7.61 4.44
C LEU A 102 -6.49 8.31 4.12
N LEU A 103 -7.61 7.79 4.62
CA LEU A 103 -8.95 8.30 4.28
C LEU A 103 -9.24 9.69 4.86
N GLN A 104 -8.53 10.08 5.92
CA GLN A 104 -8.71 11.37 6.58
C GLN A 104 -7.72 12.43 6.07
N SER A 105 -6.79 12.05 5.21
CA SER A 105 -5.77 12.95 4.66
C SER A 105 -6.23 13.65 3.38
N SER A 106 -5.60 14.78 3.04
CA SER A 106 -5.76 15.40 1.73
C SER A 106 -5.24 14.46 0.63
N GLU A 107 -5.57 14.73 -0.63
CA GLU A 107 -5.09 13.93 -1.75
C GLU A 107 -3.56 13.95 -1.84
N GLU A 108 -2.95 15.12 -1.62
CA GLU A 108 -1.49 15.29 -1.59
C GLU A 108 -0.86 14.49 -0.46
N THR A 109 -1.40 14.59 0.76
CA THR A 109 -0.89 13.87 1.93
C THR A 109 -1.08 12.36 1.77
N SER A 110 -2.19 11.91 1.20
CA SER A 110 -2.44 10.49 0.88
C SER A 110 -1.41 9.93 -0.10
N LYS A 111 -1.01 10.72 -1.12
CA LYS A 111 0.08 10.35 -2.03
C LYS A 111 1.41 10.18 -1.29
N LEU A 112 1.77 11.13 -0.42
CA LEU A 112 2.99 11.03 0.39
C LEU A 112 2.97 9.82 1.33
N ILE A 113 1.82 9.54 1.97
CA ILE A 113 1.65 8.35 2.81
C ILE A 113 1.87 7.08 1.98
N THR A 114 1.21 6.97 0.82
CA THR A 114 1.31 5.79 -0.03
C THR A 114 2.74 5.57 -0.51
N GLN A 115 3.42 6.62 -0.97
CA GLN A 115 4.84 6.54 -1.37
C GLN A 115 5.74 6.14 -0.20
N THR A 116 5.51 6.69 0.99
CA THR A 116 6.25 6.33 2.20
C THR A 116 6.08 4.86 2.55
N ILE A 117 4.83 4.37 2.58
CA ILE A 117 4.54 2.95 2.84
C ILE A 117 5.23 2.08 1.78
N HIS A 118 5.11 2.44 0.50
CA HIS A 118 5.74 1.71 -0.59
C HIS A 118 7.25 1.56 -0.39
N THR A 119 7.96 2.67 -0.14
CA THR A 119 9.40 2.62 0.13
C THR A 119 9.74 1.71 1.30
N LEU A 120 8.99 1.77 2.40
CA LEU A 120 9.26 0.95 3.58
C LEU A 120 9.02 -0.55 3.33
N VAL A 121 7.96 -0.93 2.62
CA VAL A 121 7.65 -2.35 2.35
C VAL A 121 8.57 -3.01 1.33
N THR A 122 9.40 -2.24 0.61
CA THR A 122 10.49 -2.82 -0.21
C THR A 122 11.56 -3.51 0.63
N PHE A 123 11.65 -3.20 1.92
CA PHE A 123 12.54 -3.87 2.85
C PHE A 123 11.81 -4.98 3.63
N PRO A 124 12.48 -6.10 3.94
CA PRO A 124 11.97 -7.17 4.81
C PRO A 124 11.30 -6.69 6.11
N GLU A 125 11.94 -5.75 6.81
CA GLU A 125 11.48 -5.24 8.11
C GLU A 125 10.18 -4.44 7.97
N GLY A 126 10.07 -3.64 6.91
CA GLY A 126 8.86 -2.89 6.60
C GLY A 126 7.73 -3.79 6.10
N ALA A 127 8.04 -4.78 5.27
CA ALA A 127 7.08 -5.79 4.84
C ALA A 127 6.51 -6.56 6.04
N LYS A 128 7.37 -7.01 6.97
CA LYS A 128 6.94 -7.66 8.22
C LYS A 128 6.03 -6.76 9.04
N ALA A 129 6.45 -5.53 9.31
CA ALA A 129 5.63 -4.57 10.05
C ALA A 129 4.29 -4.26 9.35
N PHE A 130 4.25 -4.25 8.00
CA PHE A 130 3.00 -4.10 7.24
C PHE A 130 2.10 -5.33 7.36
N SER A 131 2.67 -6.54 7.36
CA SER A 131 1.92 -7.79 7.55
C SER A 131 1.25 -7.88 8.92
N GLU A 132 1.76 -7.16 9.92
CA GLU A 132 1.19 -7.03 11.26
C GLU A 132 0.09 -5.95 11.36
N VAL A 133 -0.16 -5.15 10.31
CA VAL A 133 -1.24 -4.14 10.31
C VAL A 133 -2.62 -4.81 10.30
N ASP A 134 -3.43 -4.63 11.34
CA ASP A 134 -4.73 -5.29 11.46
C ASP A 134 -5.73 -4.90 10.36
N ASP A 135 -5.86 -3.60 10.11
CA ASP A 135 -6.83 -3.05 9.16
C ASP A 135 -6.13 -2.37 7.98
N VAL A 136 -6.24 -3.00 6.80
CA VAL A 136 -5.76 -2.48 5.52
C VAL A 136 -6.88 -1.93 4.64
N SER A 137 -8.12 -1.88 5.13
CA SER A 137 -9.26 -1.36 4.37
C SER A 137 -9.08 0.08 3.87
N PRO A 138 -8.42 1.02 4.61
CA PRO A 138 -8.13 2.35 4.08
C PRO A 138 -7.29 2.32 2.80
N LEU A 139 -6.35 1.38 2.71
CA LEU A 139 -5.48 1.23 1.55
C LEU A 139 -6.23 0.59 0.37
N VAL A 140 -7.10 -0.39 0.66
CA VAL A 140 -7.99 -1.01 -0.35
C VAL A 140 -8.94 0.02 -0.95
N GLU A 141 -9.56 0.86 -0.12
CA GLU A 141 -10.56 1.84 -0.55
C GLU A 141 -9.98 2.89 -1.51
N ILE A 142 -8.75 3.35 -1.27
CA ILE A 142 -8.12 4.32 -2.17
C ILE A 142 -7.55 3.67 -3.45
N THR A 143 -7.48 2.34 -3.52
CA THR A 143 -6.75 1.63 -4.57
C THR A 143 -7.22 1.95 -5.99
N PRO A 144 -8.54 2.00 -6.30
CA PRO A 144 -9.00 2.30 -7.66
C PRO A 144 -8.52 3.67 -8.18
N ASN A 145 -8.28 4.63 -7.28
CA ASN A 145 -7.82 5.99 -7.62
C ASN A 145 -6.32 6.17 -7.39
N ASN A 146 -5.65 5.23 -6.72
CA ASN A 146 -4.23 5.28 -6.41
C ASN A 146 -3.58 3.90 -6.61
N PRO A 147 -3.21 3.55 -7.87
CA PRO A 147 -2.67 2.24 -8.22
C PRO A 147 -1.40 1.83 -7.47
N LEU A 148 -0.62 2.78 -6.93
CA LEU A 148 0.60 2.50 -6.16
C LEU A 148 0.32 1.63 -4.92
N SER A 149 -0.90 1.68 -4.39
CA SER A 149 -1.34 0.81 -3.30
C SER A 149 -1.32 -0.69 -3.65
N LEU A 150 -1.50 -1.05 -4.92
CA LEU A 150 -1.34 -2.44 -5.38
C LEU A 150 0.11 -2.89 -5.29
N GLU A 151 1.06 -2.01 -5.60
CA GLU A 151 2.49 -2.30 -5.45
C GLU A 151 2.86 -2.50 -3.97
N ILE A 152 2.29 -1.71 -3.06
CA ILE A 152 2.47 -1.91 -1.61
C ILE A 152 2.10 -3.34 -1.21
N PHE A 153 0.91 -3.81 -1.62
CA PHE A 153 0.48 -5.17 -1.32
C PHE A 153 1.41 -6.22 -1.93
N ALA A 154 1.77 -6.08 -3.21
CA ALA A 154 2.66 -7.01 -3.89
C ALA A 154 4.03 -7.12 -3.19
N PHE A 155 4.70 -6.00 -2.95
CA PHE A 155 6.02 -5.97 -2.30
C PHE A 155 5.95 -6.48 -0.87
N ALA A 156 4.95 -6.04 -0.08
CA ALA A 156 4.83 -6.48 1.30
C ALA A 156 4.60 -8.00 1.39
N TRP A 157 3.76 -8.57 0.53
CA TRP A 157 3.52 -10.01 0.54
C TRP A 157 4.73 -10.79 0.05
N ILE A 158 5.30 -10.45 -1.12
CA ILE A 158 6.46 -11.15 -1.69
C ILE A 158 7.63 -11.15 -0.70
N ASN A 159 7.94 -10.00 -0.10
CA ASN A 159 9.01 -9.88 0.89
C ASN A 159 8.71 -10.61 2.21
N CYS A 160 7.44 -10.90 2.51
CA CYS A 160 7.05 -11.70 3.67
C CYS A 160 7.00 -13.21 3.41
N MET A 161 6.86 -13.67 2.17
CA MET A 161 6.63 -15.10 1.89
C MET A 161 7.77 -16.00 2.42
N ASP A 162 9.01 -15.53 2.32
CA ASP A 162 10.20 -16.25 2.79
C ASP A 162 10.46 -16.09 4.30
N LEU A 163 9.87 -15.07 4.93
CA LEU A 163 10.15 -14.66 6.31
C LEU A 163 9.01 -14.96 7.28
N ALA A 164 7.82 -15.28 6.76
CA ALA A 164 6.64 -15.50 7.57
C ALA A 164 6.77 -16.77 8.40
N GLU A 165 6.97 -16.60 9.71
CA GLU A 165 6.85 -17.66 10.71
C GLU A 165 5.42 -18.21 10.71
N ASP A 166 4.41 -17.34 10.60
CA ASP A 166 3.00 -17.69 10.43
C ASP A 166 2.55 -17.60 8.96
N ARG A 167 2.83 -18.66 8.21
CA ARG A 167 2.38 -18.79 6.81
C ARG A 167 0.86 -18.84 6.67
N THR A 168 0.13 -19.30 7.69
CA THR A 168 -1.33 -19.44 7.64
C THR A 168 -2.00 -18.07 7.80
N GLY A 169 -1.51 -17.25 8.72
CA GLY A 169 -1.92 -15.86 8.89
C GLY A 169 -1.69 -15.05 7.61
N LEU A 170 -0.51 -15.17 7.00
CA LEU A 170 -0.19 -14.49 5.74
C LEU A 170 -1.16 -14.89 4.61
N LYS A 171 -1.41 -16.19 4.42
CA LYS A 171 -2.38 -16.69 3.42
C LYS A 171 -3.77 -16.10 3.61
N THR A 172 -4.24 -16.09 4.86
CA THR A 172 -5.57 -15.58 5.21
C THR A 172 -5.67 -14.09 4.91
N LYS A 173 -4.60 -13.33 5.22
CA LYS A 173 -4.53 -11.89 4.93
C LYS A 173 -4.50 -11.60 3.44
N ILE A 174 -3.72 -12.35 2.66
CA ILE A 174 -3.68 -12.25 1.19
C ILE A 174 -5.07 -12.53 0.62
N ASP A 175 -5.72 -13.63 1.03
CA ASP A 175 -7.03 -14.03 0.53
C ASP A 175 -8.10 -12.96 0.81
N GLY A 176 -8.19 -12.51 2.07
CA GLY A 176 -9.13 -11.47 2.48
C GLY A 176 -8.90 -10.13 1.75
N THR A 177 -7.63 -9.75 1.57
CA THR A 177 -7.29 -8.50 0.89
C THR A 177 -7.59 -8.56 -0.60
N ILE A 178 -7.27 -9.65 -1.30
CA ILE A 178 -7.62 -9.82 -2.72
C ILE A 178 -9.14 -9.81 -2.90
N GLN A 179 -9.89 -10.46 -2.00
CA GLN A 179 -11.35 -10.44 -2.03
C GLN A 179 -11.92 -9.02 -1.83
N ALA A 180 -11.30 -8.22 -0.95
CA ALA A 180 -11.66 -6.81 -0.76
C ALA A 180 -11.32 -5.96 -2.00
N LEU A 181 -10.15 -6.18 -2.63
CA LEU A 181 -9.75 -5.52 -3.87
C LEU A 181 -10.70 -5.85 -5.03
N VAL A 182 -11.12 -7.10 -5.18
CA VAL A 182 -12.17 -7.48 -6.15
C VAL A 182 -13.43 -6.63 -5.97
N SER A 183 -13.82 -6.38 -4.72
CA SER A 183 -14.99 -5.57 -4.41
C SER A 183 -14.75 -4.10 -4.73
N ALA A 184 -13.57 -3.57 -4.41
CA ALA A 184 -13.19 -2.17 -4.68
C ALA A 184 -13.11 -1.85 -6.18
N PHE A 185 -12.69 -2.81 -7.01
CA PHE A 185 -12.65 -2.67 -8.47
C PHE A 185 -13.97 -3.01 -9.16
N HIS A 186 -15.02 -3.40 -8.42
CA HIS A 186 -16.33 -3.64 -9.00
C HIS A 186 -16.84 -2.39 -9.74
N GLY A 187 -17.36 -2.58 -10.95
CA GLY A 187 -17.83 -1.47 -11.81
C GLY A 187 -16.75 -0.77 -12.63
N THR A 188 -15.46 -1.04 -12.38
CA THR A 188 -14.34 -0.54 -13.22
C THR A 188 -14.11 -1.43 -14.46
N ASP A 189 -13.12 -1.07 -15.28
CA ASP A 189 -12.60 -1.94 -16.35
C ASP A 189 -11.75 -3.11 -15.81
N GLY A 190 -11.25 -3.01 -14.58
CA GLY A 190 -10.44 -4.03 -13.91
C GLY A 190 -9.03 -4.23 -14.49
N VAL A 191 -8.58 -3.43 -15.47
CA VAL A 191 -7.30 -3.62 -16.16
C VAL A 191 -6.13 -3.55 -15.18
N THR A 192 -6.07 -2.48 -14.39
CA THR A 192 -5.01 -2.25 -13.39
C THR A 192 -4.97 -3.36 -12.34
N PHE A 193 -6.13 -3.83 -11.89
CA PHE A 193 -6.24 -4.91 -10.92
C PHE A 193 -5.75 -6.25 -11.51
N LEU A 194 -6.13 -6.59 -12.74
CA LEU A 194 -5.67 -7.81 -13.40
C LEU A 194 -4.16 -7.77 -13.67
N GLU A 195 -3.61 -6.62 -14.07
CA GLU A 195 -2.17 -6.46 -14.26
C GLU A 195 -1.41 -6.73 -12.96
N PHE A 196 -1.84 -6.10 -11.86
CA PHE A 196 -1.30 -6.35 -10.53
C PHE A 196 -1.38 -7.83 -10.16
N LEU A 197 -2.58 -8.42 -10.25
CA LEU A 197 -2.82 -9.77 -9.76
C LEU A 197 -2.02 -10.80 -10.58
N GLY A 198 -1.95 -10.61 -11.90
CA GLY A 198 -1.14 -11.46 -12.77
C GLY A 198 0.35 -11.41 -12.42
N LYS A 199 0.90 -10.21 -12.19
CA LYS A 199 2.30 -10.02 -11.76
C LYS A 199 2.55 -10.62 -10.37
N PHE A 200 1.67 -10.35 -9.41
CA PHE A 200 1.78 -10.87 -8.06
C PHE A 200 1.79 -12.41 -8.05
N LEU A 201 0.79 -13.05 -8.66
CA LEU A 201 0.67 -14.51 -8.70
C LEU A 201 1.89 -15.17 -9.36
N ARG A 202 2.37 -14.62 -10.48
CA ARG A 202 3.55 -15.13 -11.20
C ARG A 202 4.83 -15.11 -10.37
N ASN A 203 4.96 -14.13 -9.47
CA ASN A 203 6.17 -13.93 -8.67
C ASN A 203 6.04 -14.51 -7.25
N SER A 204 4.93 -15.18 -6.93
CA SER A 204 4.65 -15.71 -5.60
C SER A 204 5.05 -17.17 -5.47
N ASP A 205 5.49 -17.59 -4.29
CA ASP A 205 5.58 -19.02 -3.96
C ASP A 205 4.15 -19.60 -3.87
N PRO A 206 3.76 -20.60 -4.70
CA PRO A 206 2.45 -21.23 -4.62
C PRO A 206 2.11 -21.78 -3.23
N LYS A 207 3.12 -22.16 -2.44
CA LYS A 207 2.92 -22.63 -1.06
C LYS A 207 2.55 -21.52 -0.09
N ALA A 208 2.81 -20.25 -0.41
CA ALA A 208 2.44 -19.09 0.39
C ALA A 208 1.08 -18.50 -0.02
N LEU A 209 0.46 -19.03 -1.07
CA LEU A 209 -0.85 -18.59 -1.56
C LEU A 209 -2.03 -19.36 -0.92
N PRO A 210 -3.24 -18.76 -0.90
CA PRO A 210 -4.43 -19.42 -0.40
C PRO A 210 -4.83 -20.63 -1.25
N ALA A 211 -5.21 -21.75 -0.63
CA ALA A 211 -5.39 -23.01 -1.36
C ALA A 211 -6.68 -23.09 -2.21
N SER A 212 -7.77 -22.43 -1.79
CA SER A 212 -9.05 -22.48 -2.50
C SER A 212 -9.77 -21.13 -2.44
N PRO A 213 -9.24 -20.10 -3.13
CA PRO A 213 -9.76 -18.76 -3.04
C PRO A 213 -11.09 -18.59 -3.78
N LYS A 214 -12.06 -17.91 -3.14
CA LYS A 214 -13.38 -17.63 -3.75
C LYS A 214 -13.34 -16.54 -4.81
N TRP A 215 -12.35 -15.65 -4.73
CA TRP A 215 -12.20 -14.51 -5.64
C TRP A 215 -11.80 -14.92 -7.07
N ILE A 216 -11.30 -16.15 -7.32
CA ILE A 216 -10.89 -16.60 -8.67
C ILE A 216 -12.03 -16.40 -9.67
N LYS A 217 -13.27 -16.74 -9.30
CA LYS A 217 -14.42 -16.59 -10.19
C LYS A 217 -14.60 -15.14 -10.62
N SER A 218 -14.60 -14.20 -9.69
CA SER A 218 -14.75 -12.78 -10.00
C SER A 218 -13.61 -12.24 -10.86
N VAL A 219 -12.39 -12.71 -10.65
CA VAL A 219 -11.23 -12.38 -11.50
C VAL A 219 -11.44 -12.88 -12.93
N VAL A 220 -11.93 -14.11 -13.09
CA VAL A 220 -12.28 -14.66 -14.41
C VAL A 220 -13.41 -13.86 -15.07
N ASP A 221 -14.38 -13.38 -14.31
CA ASP A 221 -15.44 -12.52 -14.82
C ASP A 221 -14.89 -11.19 -15.35
N PHE A 222 -13.90 -10.57 -14.68
CA PHE A 222 -13.18 -9.41 -15.20
C PHE A 222 -12.46 -9.72 -16.53
N ILE A 223 -11.78 -10.88 -16.62
CA ILE A 223 -11.10 -11.33 -17.84
C ILE A 223 -12.10 -11.49 -19.00
N LYS A 224 -13.22 -12.20 -18.77
CA LYS A 224 -14.26 -12.43 -19.78
C LYS A 224 -14.90 -11.12 -20.24
N LYS A 225 -15.17 -10.20 -19.32
CA LYS A 225 -15.71 -8.86 -19.63
C LYS A 225 -14.78 -8.09 -20.56
N LEU A 226 -13.48 -8.06 -20.27
CA LEU A 226 -12.48 -7.37 -21.10
C LEU A 226 -12.30 -8.02 -22.48
N LEU A 227 -12.35 -9.34 -22.55
CA LEU A 227 -12.31 -10.07 -23.83
C LEU A 227 -13.46 -9.67 -24.76
N ALA A 228 -14.67 -9.48 -24.21
CA ALA A 228 -15.85 -9.11 -24.96
C ALA A 228 -15.85 -7.64 -25.45
N SER A 229 -15.04 -6.75 -24.85
CA SER A 229 -15.17 -5.30 -25.00
C SER A 229 -14.20 -4.65 -25.99
N ARG A 230 -13.64 -5.38 -26.96
CA ARG A 230 -12.60 -4.90 -27.92
C ARG A 230 -11.42 -4.21 -27.17
N PRO A 231 -10.63 -4.97 -26.41
CA PRO A 231 -9.66 -4.43 -25.45
C PRO A 231 -8.48 -3.72 -26.13
N THR A 232 -7.96 -2.69 -25.45
CA THR A 232 -6.69 -2.05 -25.81
C THR A 232 -5.51 -3.03 -25.70
N PRO A 233 -4.33 -2.74 -26.28
CA PRO A 233 -3.13 -3.56 -26.08
C PRO A 233 -2.80 -3.82 -24.61
N GLU A 234 -2.96 -2.82 -23.75
CA GLU A 234 -2.69 -2.88 -22.31
C GLU A 234 -3.66 -3.83 -21.61
N ALA A 235 -4.96 -3.68 -21.89
CA ALA A 235 -5.99 -4.58 -21.39
C ALA A 235 -5.75 -6.03 -21.85
N ARG A 236 -5.32 -6.22 -23.11
CA ARG A 236 -4.92 -7.54 -23.64
C ARG A 236 -3.77 -8.15 -22.88
N ASN A 237 -2.73 -7.37 -22.62
CA ASN A 237 -1.59 -7.83 -21.85
C ASN A 237 -2.01 -8.21 -20.42
N ALA A 238 -2.79 -7.35 -19.74
CA ALA A 238 -3.23 -7.54 -18.38
C ALA A 238 -4.04 -8.84 -18.20
N TYR A 239 -5.10 -9.04 -18.99
CA TYR A 239 -5.90 -10.26 -18.84
C TYR A 239 -5.16 -11.52 -19.28
N THR A 240 -4.23 -11.42 -20.25
CA THR A 240 -3.44 -12.58 -20.72
C THR A 240 -2.49 -13.05 -19.63
N ILE A 241 -1.75 -12.12 -19.01
CA ILE A 241 -0.86 -12.43 -17.90
C ILE A 241 -1.67 -12.96 -16.72
N ALA A 242 -2.78 -12.31 -16.35
CA ALA A 242 -3.63 -12.77 -15.25
C ALA A 242 -4.16 -14.19 -15.49
N ALA A 243 -4.66 -14.49 -16.69
CA ALA A 243 -5.15 -15.83 -17.04
C ALA A 243 -4.03 -16.88 -16.97
N ALA A 244 -2.85 -16.56 -17.51
CA ALA A 244 -1.69 -17.46 -17.47
C ALA A 244 -1.26 -17.75 -16.02
N SER A 245 -1.10 -16.71 -15.20
CA SER A 245 -0.72 -16.85 -13.79
C SER A 245 -1.76 -17.62 -12.98
N LEU A 246 -3.07 -17.43 -13.25
CA LEU A 246 -4.13 -18.22 -12.63
C LEU A 246 -4.05 -19.70 -13.01
N LEU A 247 -3.76 -20.02 -14.27
CA LEU A 247 -3.61 -21.40 -14.74
C LEU A 247 -2.37 -22.08 -14.14
N GLU A 248 -1.31 -21.31 -13.90
CA GLU A 248 -0.08 -21.81 -13.27
C GLU A 248 -0.31 -22.12 -11.78
N VAL A 249 -0.96 -21.21 -11.05
CA VAL A 249 -1.13 -21.33 -9.60
C VAL A 249 -2.35 -22.18 -9.21
N TYR A 250 -3.46 -22.06 -9.94
CA TYR A 250 -4.75 -22.71 -9.67
C TYR A 250 -5.27 -23.48 -10.90
N PRO A 251 -4.51 -24.48 -11.40
CA PRO A 251 -4.78 -25.09 -12.70
C PRO A 251 -6.18 -25.69 -12.83
N THR A 252 -6.68 -26.35 -11.77
CA THR A 252 -7.98 -27.02 -11.79
C THR A 252 -9.14 -26.03 -11.80
N GLU A 253 -9.15 -25.06 -10.88
CA GLU A 253 -10.21 -24.05 -10.77
C GLU A 253 -10.17 -23.08 -11.96
N ALA A 254 -8.98 -22.59 -12.33
CA ALA A 254 -8.83 -21.60 -13.39
C ALA A 254 -9.20 -22.17 -14.76
N SER A 255 -8.75 -23.38 -15.10
CA SER A 255 -9.10 -24.02 -16.39
C SER A 255 -10.61 -24.21 -16.54
N LYS A 256 -11.28 -24.69 -15.48
CA LYS A 256 -12.73 -24.82 -15.45
C LYS A 256 -13.42 -23.47 -15.66
N LEU A 257 -13.02 -22.43 -14.93
CA LEU A 257 -13.72 -21.14 -15.02
C LEU A 257 -13.46 -20.40 -16.34
N LEU A 258 -12.23 -20.47 -16.86
CA LEU A 258 -11.81 -19.77 -18.08
C LEU A 258 -12.36 -20.42 -19.35
N PHE A 259 -12.36 -21.75 -19.43
CA PHE A 259 -12.68 -22.48 -20.67
C PHE A 259 -14.10 -23.05 -20.71
N THR A 260 -14.85 -23.00 -19.62
CA THR A 260 -16.27 -23.38 -19.64
C THR A 260 -17.13 -22.15 -19.86
N SER A 261 -17.97 -22.19 -20.89
CA SER A 261 -19.00 -21.18 -21.12
C SER A 261 -20.01 -21.26 -19.98
N ASP A 262 -20.33 -20.14 -19.34
CA ASP A 262 -21.53 -20.08 -18.51
C ASP A 262 -22.69 -20.38 -19.43
N SER A 263 -23.38 -21.50 -19.17
CA SER A 263 -24.55 -21.91 -19.92
C SER A 263 -25.66 -20.91 -19.61
N HIS A 264 -25.63 -19.73 -20.24
CA HIS A 264 -26.79 -18.86 -20.27
C HIS A 264 -27.88 -19.65 -20.97
N SER A 265 -28.90 -19.98 -20.18
CA SER A 265 -30.17 -20.57 -20.58
C SER A 265 -30.60 -20.05 -21.95
N ALA A 266 -30.47 -20.92 -22.95
CA ALA A 266 -31.37 -20.93 -24.08
C ALA A 266 -32.77 -21.23 -23.55
N THR A 267 -33.43 -20.23 -22.97
CA THR A 267 -34.87 -20.25 -22.79
C THR A 267 -35.48 -19.67 -24.05
N THR A 268 -35.81 -20.59 -24.93
CA THR A 268 -36.85 -20.51 -25.97
C THR A 268 -37.93 -19.47 -25.68
N SER A 269 -38.15 -18.59 -26.66
CA SER A 269 -39.46 -18.05 -27.05
C SER A 269 -39.42 -17.76 -28.54
#